data_AF-A0A661GKF0-F1
#
_entry.id   AF-A0A661GKF0-F1
#
_cell.length_a   1.000
_cell.length_b   1.000
_cell.length_c   1.000
_cell.angle_alpha   90.00
_cell.angle_beta   90.00
_cell.angle_gamma   90.00
#
_symmetry.space_group_name_H-M   'P 1'
#
loop_
_entity.id
_entity.type
_entity.pdbx_description
1 polymer ?
#
loop_
_entity_poly.entity_id
_entity_poly.type
_entity_poly.pdbx_seq_one_letter_code
_entity_poly.pdbx_strand_id
1 'polypeptide(L)'
;PLPLSRHVSRPAVTVIVTGGDVDGVSIGGNPFLHGCRRNVDLTYIVMDNQVYGMTKGQASPTTEATWAKGKLTPGGPGINPFNPLVIALASGANYIARCSSSDPNGTAKVLAEAIVHPGFSFVQIMSPCVTYRPEQRDWKKTARPSPVEATDDPARAARRLMSDDGLNTGPLYIGSRAPYQPELKASVENLTELEQEFVV
;
A
#
# COMPACT_ATOMS: atom_id res chain seq x y z
N PRO A 1 -7.50 9.81 3.47
CA PRO A 1 -8.00 11.15 3.06
C PRO A 1 -7.17 12.32 3.64
N LEU A 2 -7.01 12.39 4.96
CA LEU A 2 -6.28 13.46 5.66
C LEU A 2 -4.78 13.58 5.28
N PRO A 3 -4.03 12.49 5.03
CA PRO A 3 -2.62 12.61 4.65
C PRO A 3 -2.41 13.21 3.24
N LEU A 4 -3.34 12.93 2.32
CA LEU A 4 -3.31 13.43 0.94
C LEU A 4 -3.46 14.96 0.90
N SER A 5 -4.38 15.51 1.70
CA SER A 5 -4.57 16.96 1.77
C SER A 5 -3.38 17.67 2.41
N ARG A 6 -2.75 17.06 3.43
CA ARG A 6 -1.60 17.66 4.12
C ARG A 6 -0.37 17.82 3.22
N HIS A 7 -0.08 16.83 2.37
CA HIS A 7 1.03 16.96 1.42
C HIS A 7 0.75 18.05 0.38
N VAL A 8 -0.46 18.06 -0.19
CA VAL A 8 -0.87 19.08 -1.17
C VAL A 8 -0.78 20.50 -0.58
N SER A 9 -1.14 20.69 0.68
CA SER A 9 -1.04 22.00 1.35
C SER A 9 0.38 22.37 1.81
N ARG A 10 1.28 21.40 1.99
CA ARG A 10 2.67 21.61 2.44
C ARG A 10 3.63 20.61 1.78
N PRO A 11 4.03 20.85 0.52
CA PRO A 11 4.85 19.89 -0.25
C PRO A 11 6.21 19.58 0.38
N ALA A 12 6.76 20.49 1.19
CA ALA A 12 8.05 20.32 1.86
C ALA A 12 8.04 19.31 3.02
N VAL A 13 6.88 18.77 3.42
CA VAL A 13 6.77 17.83 4.54
C VAL A 13 6.73 16.39 4.01
N THR A 14 7.64 15.57 4.51
CA THR A 14 7.58 14.12 4.30
C THR A 14 6.36 13.54 4.99
N VAL A 15 5.45 12.91 4.23
CA VAL A 15 4.24 12.30 4.77
C VAL A 15 4.36 10.78 4.71
N ILE A 16 4.28 10.17 5.89
CA ILE A 16 4.26 8.72 6.07
C ILE A 16 2.91 8.34 6.66
N VAL A 17 2.27 7.34 6.07
CA VAL A 17 1.02 6.75 6.53
C VAL A 17 1.29 5.32 6.96
N THR A 18 0.73 4.92 8.08
CA THR A 18 0.78 3.54 8.57
C THR A 18 -0.64 3.02 8.77
N GLY A 19 -0.90 1.76 8.41
CA GLY A 19 -2.20 1.13 8.67
C GLY A 19 -2.12 -0.39 8.63
N GLY A 20 -3.23 -1.04 8.97
CA GLY A 20 -3.39 -2.48 8.72
C GLY A 20 -3.80 -2.77 7.27
N ASP A 21 -3.81 -4.04 6.89
CA ASP A 21 -4.35 -4.53 5.60
C ASP A 21 -5.80 -4.08 5.38
N VAL A 22 -6.60 -4.09 6.43
CA VAL A 22 -7.98 -3.56 6.46
C VAL A 22 -8.04 -2.08 6.06
N ASP A 23 -7.13 -1.26 6.57
CA ASP A 23 -7.13 0.17 6.27
C ASP A 23 -6.75 0.41 4.81
N GLY A 24 -5.89 -0.44 4.24
CA GLY A 24 -5.45 -0.32 2.85
C GLY A 24 -6.46 -0.82 1.82
N VAL A 25 -7.14 -1.94 2.09
CA VAL A 25 -7.98 -2.64 1.09
C VAL A 25 -9.41 -2.96 1.54
N SER A 26 -9.84 -2.52 2.73
CA SER A 26 -11.24 -2.49 3.16
C SER A 26 -11.76 -1.04 3.20
N ILE A 27 -11.94 -0.48 4.39
CA ILE A 27 -12.57 0.83 4.61
C ILE A 27 -11.79 1.98 3.97
N GLY A 28 -10.46 1.90 3.92
CA GLY A 28 -9.62 2.91 3.26
C GLY A 28 -9.26 2.59 1.81
N GLY A 29 -9.89 1.57 1.20
CA GLY A 29 -9.64 1.17 -0.18
C GLY A 29 -9.80 2.31 -1.18
N ASN A 30 -10.93 3.04 -1.15
CA ASN A 30 -11.14 4.13 -2.11
C ASN A 30 -10.10 5.26 -2.00
N PRO A 31 -9.79 5.81 -0.80
CA PRO A 31 -8.66 6.72 -0.63
C PRO A 31 -7.31 6.17 -1.09
N PHE A 32 -7.05 4.88 -0.89
CA PHE A 32 -5.82 4.22 -1.33
C PHE A 32 -5.69 4.21 -2.85
N LEU A 33 -6.71 3.71 -3.58
CA LEU A 33 -6.75 3.72 -5.05
C LEU A 33 -6.50 5.12 -5.61
N HIS A 34 -7.14 6.12 -5.00
CA HIS A 34 -7.05 7.51 -5.42
C HIS A 34 -5.74 8.21 -5.04
N GLY A 35 -5.05 7.75 -4.00
CA GLY A 35 -3.70 8.17 -3.66
C GLY A 35 -2.70 7.69 -4.70
N CYS A 36 -2.76 6.39 -5.04
CA CYS A 36 -1.98 5.80 -6.12
C CYS A 36 -2.24 6.50 -7.46
N ARG A 37 -3.52 6.70 -7.83
CA ARG A 37 -3.90 7.30 -9.12
C ARG A 37 -3.31 8.70 -9.29
N ARG A 38 -3.38 9.50 -8.22
CA ARG A 38 -2.82 10.85 -8.20
C ARG A 38 -1.30 10.82 -8.14
N ASN A 39 -0.65 9.74 -7.73
CA ASN A 39 0.78 9.72 -7.49
C ASN A 39 1.23 10.85 -6.53
N VAL A 40 0.51 11.00 -5.41
CA VAL A 40 0.88 11.98 -4.37
C VAL A 40 2.17 11.53 -3.70
N ASP A 41 3.10 12.45 -3.49
CA ASP A 41 4.40 12.18 -2.86
C ASP A 41 4.25 11.82 -1.38
N LEU A 42 4.14 10.52 -1.12
CA LEU A 42 3.72 9.95 0.15
C LEU A 42 4.11 8.48 0.22
N THR A 43 4.59 8.05 1.39
CA THR A 43 4.82 6.63 1.67
C THR A 43 3.69 6.05 2.50
N TYR A 44 3.06 4.99 2.01
CA TYR A 44 2.07 4.21 2.75
C TYR A 44 2.62 2.83 3.12
N ILE A 45 2.75 2.61 4.43
CA ILE A 45 3.23 1.39 5.04
C ILE A 45 2.01 0.61 5.57
N VAL A 46 1.76 -0.56 5.00
CA VAL A 46 0.68 -1.45 5.43
C VAL A 46 1.26 -2.64 6.17
N MET A 47 0.90 -2.79 7.43
CA MET A 47 1.22 -3.95 8.26
C MET A 47 0.16 -5.02 8.02
N ASP A 48 0.41 -5.89 7.06
CA ASP A 48 -0.53 -6.95 6.67
C ASP A 48 -0.33 -8.17 7.56
N ASN A 49 -1.35 -8.43 8.38
CA ASN A 49 -1.42 -9.59 9.25
C ASN A 49 -2.55 -10.55 8.83
N GLN A 50 -3.25 -10.24 7.74
CA GLN A 50 -4.35 -11.01 7.18
C GLN A 50 -5.44 -11.39 8.20
N VAL A 51 -5.70 -10.53 9.20
CA VAL A 51 -6.74 -10.74 10.21
C VAL A 51 -7.09 -9.41 10.90
N TYR A 52 -8.35 -9.19 11.23
CA TYR A 52 -8.70 -8.07 12.11
C TYR A 52 -8.24 -8.32 13.55
N GLY A 53 -6.98 -8.01 13.86
CA GLY A 53 -6.38 -8.27 15.18
C GLY A 53 -7.09 -7.53 16.31
N MET A 54 -7.35 -6.22 16.16
CA MET A 54 -7.95 -5.41 17.22
C MET A 54 -9.39 -5.80 17.55
N THR A 55 -10.16 -6.30 16.57
CA THR A 55 -11.57 -6.68 16.78
C THR A 55 -11.75 -8.16 17.13
N LYS A 56 -10.65 -8.85 17.48
CA LYS A 56 -10.60 -10.25 17.97
C LYS A 56 -10.62 -11.35 16.92
N GLY A 57 -9.99 -11.14 15.76
CA GLY A 57 -9.60 -12.22 14.87
C GLY A 57 -10.58 -12.53 13.73
N GLN A 58 -11.33 -11.54 13.25
CA GLN A 58 -12.18 -11.70 12.06
C GLN A 58 -11.32 -11.82 10.80
N ALA A 59 -11.84 -12.51 9.77
CA ALA A 59 -11.20 -12.56 8.46
C ALA A 59 -11.14 -11.14 7.85
N SER A 60 -9.95 -10.74 7.43
CA SER A 60 -9.65 -9.51 6.72
C SER A 60 -9.82 -9.67 5.19
N PRO A 61 -9.73 -8.58 4.40
CA PRO A 61 -9.76 -8.69 2.94
C PRO A 61 -8.53 -9.39 2.32
N THR A 62 -7.43 -9.56 3.05
CA THR A 62 -6.24 -10.32 2.60
C THR A 62 -6.21 -11.75 3.15
N THR A 63 -7.21 -12.15 3.92
CA THR A 63 -7.35 -13.51 4.45
C THR A 63 -7.73 -14.50 3.36
N GLU A 64 -7.07 -15.65 3.34
CA GLU A 64 -7.29 -16.71 2.37
C GLU A 64 -8.73 -17.25 2.45
N ALA A 65 -9.34 -17.50 1.29
CA ALA A 65 -10.72 -17.99 1.16
C ALA A 65 -11.00 -19.25 2.00
N THR A 66 -10.00 -20.11 2.13
CA THR A 66 -10.05 -21.40 2.82
C THR A 66 -9.66 -21.33 4.30
N TRP A 67 -9.37 -20.13 4.83
CA TRP A 67 -8.93 -19.97 6.22
C TRP A 67 -10.08 -20.20 7.22
N ALA A 68 -10.27 -21.46 7.61
CA ALA A 68 -11.35 -21.94 8.47
C ALA A 68 -11.07 -21.84 9.99
N LYS A 69 -10.08 -21.04 10.41
CA LYS A 69 -9.70 -20.88 11.82
C LYS A 69 -10.32 -19.64 12.49
N GLY A 70 -11.04 -18.82 11.73
CA GLY A 70 -11.69 -17.62 12.23
C GLY A 70 -12.95 -17.92 13.05
N LYS A 71 -13.15 -17.18 14.15
CA LYS A 71 -14.33 -17.36 15.03
C LYS A 71 -15.67 -17.09 14.33
N LEU A 72 -15.71 -16.13 13.42
CA LEU A 72 -16.92 -15.77 12.66
C LEU A 72 -17.02 -16.50 11.31
N THR A 73 -15.94 -17.14 10.87
CA THR A 73 -15.83 -17.82 9.58
C THR A 73 -15.27 -19.23 9.77
N PRO A 74 -15.95 -20.13 10.51
CA PRO A 74 -15.44 -21.47 10.81
C PRO A 74 -15.34 -22.37 9.57
N GLY A 75 -16.02 -22.02 8.47
CA GLY A 75 -15.90 -22.69 7.17
C GLY A 75 -14.92 -22.00 6.20
N GLY A 76 -14.22 -20.97 6.66
CA GLY A 76 -13.48 -20.04 5.79
C GLY A 76 -14.37 -18.89 5.29
N PRO A 77 -13.79 -17.75 4.90
CA PRO A 77 -14.56 -16.64 4.36
C PRO A 77 -15.19 -16.96 2.98
N GLY A 78 -14.64 -17.92 2.22
CA GLY A 78 -15.18 -18.31 0.90
C GLY A 78 -15.06 -17.22 -0.17
N ILE A 79 -14.38 -16.11 0.14
CA ILE A 79 -14.18 -14.95 -0.72
C ILE A 79 -12.70 -14.88 -1.09
N ASN A 80 -12.40 -14.55 -2.34
CA ASN A 80 -11.03 -14.40 -2.80
C ASN A 80 -10.32 -13.25 -2.08
N PRO A 81 -9.10 -13.45 -1.57
CA PRO A 81 -8.33 -12.38 -0.96
C PRO A 81 -7.92 -11.35 -2.00
N PHE A 82 -7.87 -10.09 -1.58
CA PHE A 82 -7.20 -9.06 -2.34
C PHE A 82 -5.68 -9.25 -2.29
N ASN A 83 -5.01 -8.89 -3.39
CA ASN A 83 -3.55 -8.72 -3.42
C ASN A 83 -3.24 -7.21 -3.40
N PRO A 84 -2.84 -6.63 -2.26
CA PRO A 84 -2.63 -5.19 -2.13
C PRO A 84 -1.58 -4.65 -3.10
N LEU A 85 -0.54 -5.43 -3.42
CA LEU A 85 0.52 -5.00 -4.35
C LEU A 85 -0.01 -4.89 -5.78
N VAL A 86 -0.81 -5.86 -6.22
CA VAL A 86 -1.44 -5.82 -7.55
C VAL A 86 -2.41 -4.64 -7.65
N ILE A 87 -3.19 -4.38 -6.60
CA ILE A 87 -4.08 -3.23 -6.54
C ILE A 87 -3.29 -1.92 -6.58
N ALA A 88 -2.18 -1.82 -5.83
CA ALA A 88 -1.32 -0.65 -5.84
C ALA A 88 -0.79 -0.36 -7.25
N LEU A 89 -0.26 -1.38 -7.93
CA LEU A 89 0.28 -1.28 -9.27
C LEU A 89 -0.81 -0.86 -10.27
N ALA A 90 -1.95 -1.56 -10.27
CA ALA A 90 -3.07 -1.27 -11.16
C ALA A 90 -3.65 0.13 -10.92
N SER A 91 -3.54 0.64 -9.70
CA SER A 91 -3.97 2.00 -9.34
C SER A 91 -2.94 3.08 -9.63
N GLY A 92 -1.72 2.70 -10.05
CA GLY A 92 -0.69 3.63 -10.50
C GLY A 92 0.31 4.07 -9.42
N ALA A 93 0.52 3.29 -8.37
CA ALA A 93 1.61 3.51 -7.41
C ALA A 93 2.98 3.54 -8.14
N ASN A 94 3.90 4.39 -7.67
CA ASN A 94 5.20 4.59 -8.32
C ASN A 94 6.29 3.70 -7.73
N TYR A 95 6.20 3.37 -6.44
CA TYR A 95 7.11 2.44 -5.79
C TYR A 95 6.31 1.37 -5.06
N ILE A 96 6.66 0.11 -5.24
CA ILE A 96 6.00 -1.03 -4.60
C ILE A 96 7.05 -1.96 -4.05
N ALA A 97 6.94 -2.25 -2.75
CA ALA A 97 7.82 -3.20 -2.08
C ALA A 97 7.05 -4.08 -1.10
N ARG A 98 7.62 -5.26 -0.82
CA ARG A 98 7.17 -6.12 0.29
C ARG A 98 8.31 -6.31 1.28
N CYS A 99 8.01 -6.26 2.56
CA CYS A 99 8.96 -6.48 3.64
C CYS A 99 8.45 -7.56 4.61
N SER A 100 9.33 -8.05 5.46
CA SER A 100 8.97 -8.92 6.57
C SER A 100 9.38 -8.27 7.87
N SER A 101 8.46 -8.24 8.84
CA SER A 101 8.76 -7.82 10.21
C SER A 101 9.84 -8.69 10.89
N SER A 102 10.16 -9.86 10.34
CA SER A 102 11.25 -10.73 10.80
C SER A 102 12.64 -10.28 10.33
N ASP A 103 12.73 -9.36 9.36
CA ASP A 103 13.98 -8.71 8.93
C ASP A 103 13.90 -7.18 9.10
N PRO A 104 14.16 -6.66 10.32
CA PRO A 104 14.09 -5.23 10.59
C PRO A 104 15.10 -4.41 9.79
N ASN A 105 16.29 -4.97 9.52
CA ASN A 105 17.36 -4.26 8.82
C ASN A 105 17.04 -4.11 7.34
N GLY A 106 16.59 -5.18 6.67
CA GLY A 106 16.12 -5.11 5.29
C GLY A 106 14.90 -4.20 5.17
N THR A 107 13.95 -4.32 6.10
CA THR A 107 12.77 -3.45 6.13
C THR A 107 13.14 -1.97 6.27
N ALA A 108 14.08 -1.63 7.17
CA ALA A 108 14.53 -0.25 7.34
C ALA A 108 15.15 0.34 6.06
N LYS A 109 15.92 -0.46 5.31
CA LYS A 109 16.50 -0.04 4.02
C LYS A 109 15.42 0.25 2.98
N VAL A 110 14.48 -0.68 2.80
CA VAL A 110 13.37 -0.51 1.85
C VAL A 110 12.48 0.69 2.23
N LEU A 111 12.23 0.89 3.52
CA LEU A 111 11.47 2.06 3.99
C LEU A 111 12.21 3.36 3.70
N ALA A 112 13.53 3.42 3.90
CA ALA A 112 14.32 4.60 3.57
C ALA A 112 14.24 4.92 2.06
N GLU A 113 14.35 3.90 1.20
CA GLU A 113 14.19 4.05 -0.25
C GLU A 113 12.78 4.53 -0.63
N ALA A 114 11.74 3.94 -0.05
CA ALA A 114 10.35 4.31 -0.30
C ALA A 114 10.06 5.77 0.09
N ILE A 115 10.63 6.24 1.19
CA ILE A 115 10.45 7.60 1.72
C ILE A 115 11.07 8.66 0.81
N VAL A 116 12.22 8.36 0.20
CA VAL A 116 12.90 9.31 -0.71
C VAL A 116 12.45 9.17 -2.15
N HIS A 117 11.70 8.10 -2.48
CA HIS A 117 11.21 7.89 -3.83
C HIS A 117 10.08 8.88 -4.15
N PRO A 118 10.17 9.63 -5.27
CA PRO A 118 9.18 10.61 -5.62
C PRO A 118 7.85 9.94 -5.99
N GLY A 119 6.78 10.34 -5.32
CA GLY A 119 5.40 9.93 -5.64
C GLY A 119 4.83 8.96 -4.62
N PHE A 120 3.81 8.21 -5.04
CA PHE A 120 3.12 7.32 -4.12
C PHE A 120 3.89 6.01 -3.97
N SER A 121 4.49 5.82 -2.79
CA SER A 121 5.22 4.63 -2.41
C SER A 121 4.35 3.72 -1.54
N PHE A 122 4.18 2.46 -1.94
CA PHE A 122 3.44 1.46 -1.19
C PHE A 122 4.37 0.35 -0.68
N VAL A 123 4.38 0.14 0.63
CA VAL A 123 5.19 -0.90 1.28
C VAL A 123 4.29 -1.82 2.10
N GLN A 124 4.15 -3.07 1.67
CA GLN A 124 3.44 -4.11 2.42
C GLN A 124 4.44 -4.82 3.35
N ILE A 125 4.25 -4.71 4.66
CA ILE A 125 5.03 -5.43 5.67
C ILE A 125 4.22 -6.64 6.14
N MET A 126 4.76 -7.83 5.91
CA MET A 126 4.23 -9.07 6.51
C MET A 126 4.44 -9.03 8.03
N SER A 127 3.35 -8.88 8.77
CA SER A 127 3.34 -8.70 10.22
C SER A 127 2.54 -9.82 10.89
N PRO A 128 3.17 -10.89 11.41
CA PRO A 128 2.45 -12.05 11.90
C PRO A 128 1.63 -11.73 13.16
N CYS A 129 0.32 -12.01 13.15
CA CYS A 129 -0.54 -11.88 14.32
C CYS A 129 -0.66 -13.22 15.05
N VAL A 130 0.36 -13.57 15.83
CA VAL A 130 0.48 -14.89 16.47
C VAL A 130 -0.65 -15.24 17.46
N THR A 131 -1.40 -14.23 17.93
CA THR A 131 -2.57 -14.40 18.82
C THR A 131 -3.76 -15.03 18.11
N TYR A 132 -4.01 -14.66 16.85
CA TYR A 132 -5.17 -15.13 16.08
C TYR A 132 -4.79 -16.05 14.91
N ARG A 133 -3.55 -15.93 14.40
CA ARG A 133 -2.97 -16.76 13.33
C ARG A 133 -1.61 -17.30 13.74
N PRO A 134 -1.55 -18.28 14.66
CA PRO A 134 -0.29 -18.83 15.17
C PRO A 134 0.57 -19.45 14.06
N GLU A 135 -0.03 -19.94 12.96
CA GLU A 135 0.69 -20.43 11.77
C GLU A 135 1.61 -19.39 11.11
N GLN A 136 1.31 -18.09 11.25
CA GLN A 136 2.13 -17.03 10.64
C GLN A 136 3.52 -16.90 11.29
N ARG A 137 3.77 -17.60 12.41
CA ARG A 137 5.13 -17.72 12.98
C ARG A 137 6.14 -18.29 11.98
N ASP A 138 5.68 -19.08 11.01
CA ASP A 138 6.56 -19.68 10.00
C ASP A 138 6.98 -18.70 8.90
N TRP A 139 6.37 -17.52 8.79
CA TRP A 139 6.80 -16.47 7.85
C TRP A 139 8.25 -16.05 8.03
N LYS A 140 8.79 -16.15 9.26
CA LYS A 140 10.22 -15.90 9.52
C LYS A 140 11.16 -16.86 8.78
N LYS A 141 10.66 -18.03 8.37
CA LYS A 141 11.42 -19.07 7.66
C LYS A 141 11.14 -19.05 6.15
N THR A 142 9.97 -18.58 5.75
CA THR A 142 9.49 -18.68 4.36
C THR A 142 9.59 -17.37 3.58
N ALA A 143 9.53 -16.22 4.27
CA ALA A 143 9.80 -14.92 3.67
C ALA A 143 11.26 -14.86 3.22
N ARG A 144 11.47 -14.42 1.98
CA ARG A 144 12.78 -14.47 1.32
C ARG A 144 12.96 -13.27 0.40
N PRO A 145 14.19 -12.83 0.12
CA PRO A 145 14.42 -11.83 -0.91
C PRO A 145 13.85 -12.27 -2.26
N SER A 146 13.32 -11.33 -3.02
CA SER A 146 12.91 -11.57 -4.40
C SER A 146 14.08 -12.16 -5.18
N PRO A 147 13.87 -13.23 -5.96
CA PRO A 147 14.93 -13.84 -6.77
C PRO A 147 15.34 -12.97 -7.97
N VAL A 148 14.60 -11.89 -8.22
CA VAL A 148 14.82 -10.95 -9.32
C VAL A 148 14.76 -9.53 -8.80
N GLU A 149 15.58 -8.67 -9.40
CA GLU A 149 15.57 -7.23 -9.13
C GLU A 149 14.24 -6.59 -9.51
N ALA A 150 13.96 -5.44 -8.89
CA ALA A 150 12.81 -4.61 -9.21
C ALA A 150 12.81 -4.19 -10.69
N THR A 151 11.60 -3.96 -11.22
CA THR A 151 11.41 -3.52 -12.61
C THR A 151 10.69 -2.17 -12.63
N ASP A 152 10.96 -1.39 -13.66
CA ASP A 152 10.24 -0.15 -13.98
C ASP A 152 9.10 -0.37 -15.00
N ASP A 153 9.12 -1.51 -15.70
CA ASP A 153 8.05 -1.97 -16.59
C ASP A 153 6.81 -2.46 -15.80
N PRO A 154 5.65 -1.76 -15.89
CA PRO A 154 4.45 -2.15 -15.15
C PRO A 154 3.82 -3.46 -15.64
N ALA A 155 3.97 -3.82 -16.92
CA ALA A 155 3.43 -5.09 -17.42
C ALA A 155 4.21 -6.28 -16.85
N ARG A 156 5.54 -6.14 -16.77
CA ARG A 156 6.41 -7.12 -16.13
C ARG A 156 6.15 -7.22 -14.63
N ALA A 157 6.00 -6.09 -13.95
CA ALA A 157 5.62 -6.06 -12.53
C ALA A 157 4.28 -6.76 -12.30
N ALA A 158 3.27 -6.48 -13.12
CA ALA A 158 1.95 -7.09 -13.01
C ALA A 158 2.01 -8.61 -13.12
N ARG A 159 2.72 -9.13 -14.14
CA ARG A 159 2.91 -10.57 -14.30
C ARG A 159 3.58 -11.19 -13.07
N ARG A 160 4.67 -10.58 -12.59
CA ARG A 160 5.43 -11.08 -11.41
C ARG A 160 4.54 -11.11 -10.18
N LEU A 161 3.87 -10.00 -9.86
CA LEU A 161 2.99 -9.86 -8.69
C LEU A 161 1.77 -10.79 -8.73
N MET A 162 1.22 -11.08 -9.92
CA MET A 162 0.10 -12.00 -10.06
C MET A 162 0.51 -13.47 -9.94
N SER A 163 1.75 -13.81 -10.30
CA SER A 163 2.31 -15.17 -10.13
C SER A 163 3.04 -15.38 -8.80
N ASP A 164 3.12 -14.34 -7.97
CA ASP A 164 3.86 -14.34 -6.73
C ASP A 164 3.15 -15.17 -5.65
N ASP A 165 3.94 -15.87 -4.84
CA ASP A 165 3.43 -16.71 -3.74
C ASP A 165 3.17 -15.93 -2.44
N GLY A 166 3.35 -14.60 -2.45
CA GLY A 166 3.17 -13.73 -1.29
C GLY A 166 4.39 -13.63 -0.37
N LEU A 167 5.50 -14.30 -0.68
CA LEU A 167 6.63 -14.46 0.25
C LEU A 167 7.92 -13.76 -0.20
N ASN A 168 7.98 -13.28 -1.44
CA ASN A 168 9.12 -12.54 -1.95
C ASN A 168 9.13 -11.11 -1.36
N THR A 169 10.29 -10.68 -0.87
CA THR A 169 10.53 -9.39 -0.19
C THR A 169 11.57 -8.55 -0.92
N GLY A 170 11.62 -7.25 -0.61
CA GLY A 170 12.40 -6.24 -1.31
C GLY A 170 11.54 -5.34 -2.20
N PRO A 171 12.17 -4.38 -2.89
CA PRO A 171 11.52 -3.59 -3.93
C PRO A 171 11.10 -4.49 -5.10
N LEU A 172 9.87 -4.32 -5.59
CA LEU A 172 9.29 -5.17 -6.64
C LEU A 172 8.98 -4.36 -7.91
N TYR A 173 8.64 -3.08 -7.74
CA TYR A 173 8.43 -2.13 -8.82
C TYR A 173 8.94 -0.74 -8.42
N ILE A 174 9.67 -0.11 -9.34
CA ILE A 174 10.22 1.25 -9.17
C ILE A 174 9.96 2.01 -10.47
N GLY A 175 8.91 2.82 -10.48
CA GLY A 175 8.54 3.71 -11.57
C GLY A 175 9.29 5.03 -11.54
N SER A 176 9.04 5.85 -12.56
CA SER A 176 9.70 7.14 -12.75
C SER A 176 8.73 8.29 -12.99
N ARG A 177 7.44 8.09 -12.70
CA ARG A 177 6.41 9.12 -12.92
C ARG A 177 6.63 10.29 -11.97
N ALA A 178 6.53 11.51 -12.48
CA ALA A 178 6.55 12.70 -11.64
C ALA A 178 5.39 12.67 -10.63
N PRO A 179 5.62 13.09 -9.37
CA PRO A 179 4.55 13.23 -8.38
C PRO A 179 3.53 14.27 -8.83
N TYR A 180 2.27 14.09 -8.47
CA TYR A 180 1.29 15.14 -8.68
C TYR A 180 1.48 16.26 -7.67
N GLN A 181 1.71 17.45 -8.20
CA GLN A 181 1.67 18.70 -7.44
C GLN A 181 0.70 19.64 -8.17
N PRO A 182 -0.44 20.00 -7.56
CA PRO A 182 -1.29 21.02 -8.14
C PRO A 182 -0.58 22.36 -8.08
N GLU A 183 -0.73 23.18 -9.13
CA GLU A 183 -0.38 24.59 -9.05
C GLU A 183 -1.31 25.25 -8.03
N LEU A 184 -0.74 25.64 -6.88
CA LEU A 184 -1.44 26.49 -5.93
C LEU A 184 -1.46 27.90 -6.52
N LYS A 185 -2.50 28.25 -7.30
CA LYS A 185 -2.75 29.65 -7.67
C LYS A 185 -2.84 30.46 -6.37
N ALA A 186 -2.21 31.64 -6.35
CA ALA A 186 -2.38 32.60 -5.26
C ALA A 186 -3.88 32.85 -5.03
N SER A 187 -4.25 33.17 -3.78
CA SER A 187 -5.63 33.48 -3.42
C SER A 187 -6.26 34.39 -4.46
N VAL A 188 -7.40 33.98 -5.02
CA VAL A 188 -8.10 34.82 -5.97
C VAL A 188 -8.58 36.06 -5.23
N GLU A 189 -7.98 37.21 -5.57
CA GLU A 189 -8.32 38.49 -4.96
C GLU A 189 -9.65 39.04 -5.48
N ASN A 190 -10.08 38.60 -6.68
CA ASN A 190 -11.25 39.09 -7.38
C ASN A 190 -12.17 37.95 -7.84
N LEU A 191 -13.36 37.85 -7.24
CA LEU A 191 -14.35 36.82 -7.54
C LEU A 191 -14.80 36.85 -9.01
N THR A 192 -14.84 38.04 -9.62
CA THR A 192 -15.33 38.25 -10.99
C THR A 192 -14.38 37.66 -12.03
N GLU A 193 -13.07 37.62 -11.75
CA GLU A 193 -12.09 36.98 -12.64
C GLU A 193 -12.23 35.45 -12.63
N LEU A 194 -12.56 34.86 -11.47
CA LEU A 194 -12.90 33.44 -11.38
C LEU A 194 -14.15 33.11 -12.17
N GLU A 195 -15.20 33.92 -12.05
CA GLU A 195 -16.46 33.69 -12.76
C GLU A 195 -16.25 33.64 -14.28
N GLN A 196 -15.35 34.47 -14.82
CA GLN A 196 -14.98 34.46 -16.25
C GLN A 196 -14.30 33.16 -16.71
N GLU A 197 -13.58 32.45 -15.83
CA GLU A 197 -12.97 31.14 -16.17
C GLU A 197 -14.04 30.04 -16.39
N PHE A 198 -15.28 30.22 -15.88
CA PHE A 198 -16.37 29.24 -15.97
C PHE A 198 -17.46 29.59 -16.99
N VAL A 199 -17.37 30.75 -17.66
CA VAL A 199 -18.28 31.09 -18.75
C VAL A 199 -17.77 30.43 -20.04
N VAL A 200 -18.50 29.39 -20.48
CA VAL A 200 -18.32 28.70 -21.77
C VAL A 200 -19.13 29.40 -22.85
#